data_AF-A0A973ST78-F1
#
_entry.id   AF-A0A973ST78-F1
#
_cell.length_a   1.000
_cell.length_b   1.000
_cell.length_c   1.000
_cell.angle_alpha   90.00
_cell.angle_beta   90.00
_cell.angle_gamma   90.00
#
_symmetry.space_group_name_H-M   'P 1'
#
loop_
_entity.id
_entity.type
_entity.pdbx_description
1 polymer ?
#
loop_
_entity_poly.entity_id
_entity_poly.type
_entity_poly.pdbx_seq_one_letter_code
_entity_poly.pdbx_strand_id
1 'polypeptide(L)'
;MIGLALRSFAHHRGGALATGLVALAGTVLVAGMMAVLGTGLSASTPAADKEFLVQFPLIMGGWTVAIVVFAMVSTIGVALGGRAGEIAGIRLVGATPRQVQRMLVVETAAVTALVALPGLGGGYLVGAAVVGGIRAAGLTGAATGYAPGLALPLLGVA
;
A
#
# COMPACT_ATOMS: atom_id res chain seq x y z
N MET A 1 1.35 -24.18 -19.43
CA MET A 1 1.08 -22.72 -19.33
C MET A 1 1.61 -22.13 -18.02
N ILE A 2 1.21 -22.63 -16.85
CA ILE A 2 1.67 -22.13 -15.52
C ILE A 2 3.18 -22.25 -15.31
N GLY A 3 3.83 -23.32 -15.79
CA GLY A 3 5.28 -23.52 -15.65
C GLY A 3 6.15 -22.54 -16.46
N LEU A 4 5.63 -22.00 -17.57
CA LEU A 4 6.32 -20.95 -18.35
C LEU A 4 6.13 -19.58 -17.71
N ALA A 5 4.97 -19.30 -17.11
CA ALA A 5 4.72 -18.09 -16.33
C ALA A 5 5.65 -18.00 -15.10
N LEU A 6 5.90 -19.12 -14.40
CA LEU A 6 6.83 -19.19 -13.28
C LEU A 6 8.31 -19.00 -13.70
N ARG A 7 8.70 -19.47 -14.89
CA ARG A 7 10.07 -19.30 -15.41
C ARG A 7 10.33 -17.89 -15.96
N SER A 8 9.34 -17.23 -16.56
CA SER A 8 9.41 -15.81 -16.94
C SER A 8 9.60 -14.91 -15.71
N PHE A 9 8.96 -15.25 -14.59
CA PHE A 9 9.17 -14.58 -13.31
C PHE A 9 10.64 -14.60 -12.87
N ALA A 10 11.43 -15.60 -13.26
CA ALA A 10 12.83 -15.75 -12.85
C ALA A 10 13.83 -14.88 -13.61
N HIS A 11 13.55 -14.47 -14.86
CA HIS A 11 14.45 -13.62 -15.65
C HIS A 11 14.23 -12.11 -15.42
N HIS A 12 13.04 -11.70 -14.94
CA HIS A 12 12.71 -10.30 -14.66
C HIS A 12 12.17 -10.07 -13.23
N ARG A 13 12.73 -10.80 -12.25
CA ARG A 13 12.41 -10.71 -10.81
C ARG A 13 12.48 -9.27 -10.28
N GLY A 14 13.39 -8.46 -10.81
CA GLY A 14 13.62 -7.09 -10.34
C GLY A 14 12.38 -6.19 -10.45
N GLY A 15 11.65 -6.23 -11.57
CA GLY A 15 10.47 -5.39 -11.78
C GLY A 15 9.30 -5.80 -10.90
N ALA A 16 9.01 -7.10 -10.81
CA ALA A 16 7.93 -7.61 -9.96
C ALA A 16 8.21 -7.40 -8.46
N LEU A 17 9.47 -7.58 -8.03
CA LEU A 17 9.88 -7.30 -6.66
C LEU A 17 9.82 -5.80 -6.35
N ALA A 18 10.24 -4.93 -7.26
CA ALA A 18 10.15 -3.48 -7.07
C ALA A 18 8.69 -3.03 -6.90
N THR A 19 7.79 -3.46 -7.79
CA THR A 19 6.35 -3.17 -7.67
C THR A 19 5.78 -3.75 -6.39
N GLY A 20 6.15 -4.98 -6.03
CA GLY A 20 5.69 -5.62 -4.79
C GLY A 20 6.16 -4.90 -3.53
N LEU A 21 7.41 -4.43 -3.49
CA LEU A 21 7.96 -3.67 -2.37
C LEU A 21 7.31 -2.30 -2.23
N VAL A 22 7.09 -1.59 -3.35
CA VAL A 22 6.40 -0.30 -3.34
C VAL A 22 4.94 -0.46 -2.93
N ALA A 23 4.26 -1.48 -3.44
CA ALA A 23 2.89 -1.81 -3.03
C ALA A 23 2.83 -2.15 -1.54
N LEU A 24 3.72 -3.01 -1.05
CA LEU A 24 3.80 -3.37 0.37
C LEU A 24 4.02 -2.14 1.25
N ALA A 25 5.03 -1.32 0.94
CA ALA A 25 5.33 -0.11 1.70
C ALA A 25 4.14 0.86 1.66
N GLY A 26 3.50 1.02 0.51
CA GLY A 26 2.32 1.84 0.36
C GLY A 26 1.15 1.36 1.22
N THR A 27 0.83 0.06 1.17
CA THR A 27 -0.20 -0.56 2.00
C THR A 27 0.10 -0.37 3.49
N VAL A 28 1.35 -0.60 3.92
CA VAL A 28 1.77 -0.39 5.32
C VAL A 28 1.53 1.06 5.76
N LEU A 29 1.94 2.03 4.95
CA LEU A 29 1.82 3.44 5.31
C LEU A 29 0.36 3.90 5.32
N VAL A 30 -0.42 3.56 4.29
CA VAL A 30 -1.83 3.95 4.19
C VAL A 30 -2.67 3.26 5.27
N ALA A 31 -2.54 1.94 5.45
CA ALA A 31 -3.24 1.22 6.51
C ALA A 31 -2.81 1.71 7.90
N GLY A 32 -1.53 2.08 8.09
CA GLY A 32 -1.04 2.69 9.32
C GLY A 32 -1.71 4.03 9.63
N MET A 33 -1.83 4.92 8.65
CA MET A 33 -2.56 6.19 8.85
C MET A 33 -4.05 5.97 9.10
N MET A 34 -4.67 4.99 8.43
CA MET A 34 -6.06 4.60 8.71
C MET A 34 -6.24 3.99 10.11
N ALA A 35 -5.22 3.31 10.64
CA ALA A 35 -5.22 2.80 12.00
C ALA A 35 -5.09 3.91 13.05
N VAL A 36 -4.29 4.95 12.77
CA VAL A 36 -4.26 6.17 13.60
C VAL A 36 -5.62 6.88 13.57
N LEU A 37 -6.22 7.02 12.39
CA LEU A 37 -7.55 7.60 12.24
C LEU A 37 -8.62 6.79 13.00
N GLY A 38 -8.59 5.47 12.91
CA GLY A 38 -9.47 4.60 13.69
C GLY A 38 -9.29 4.75 15.19
N THR A 39 -8.06 4.99 15.64
CA THR A 39 -7.78 5.33 17.05
C THR A 39 -8.43 6.66 17.43
N GLY A 40 -8.30 7.71 16.62
CA GLY A 40 -8.95 9.01 16.87
C GLY A 40 -10.49 8.94 16.93
N LEU A 41 -11.09 8.07 16.09
CA LEU A 41 -12.54 7.88 16.03
C LEU A 41 -13.09 6.89 17.06
N SER A 42 -12.23 6.17 17.78
CA SER A 42 -12.65 5.21 18.80
C SER A 42 -13.43 5.89 19.94
N ALA A 43 -14.42 5.16 20.49
CA ALA A 43 -15.17 5.59 21.67
C ALA A 43 -14.29 5.70 22.92
N SER A 44 -13.20 4.92 22.98
CA SER A 44 -12.26 4.90 24.11
C SER A 44 -11.32 6.11 24.16
N THR A 45 -11.27 6.91 23.09
CA THR A 45 -10.32 8.01 22.96
C THR A 45 -10.85 9.26 23.67
N PRO A 46 -10.06 9.90 24.55
CA PRO A 46 -10.45 11.14 25.23
C PRO A 46 -10.80 12.26 24.24
N ALA A 47 -11.86 13.02 24.53
CA ALA A 47 -12.37 14.08 23.65
C ALA A 47 -11.30 15.13 23.28
N ALA A 48 -10.40 15.46 24.22
CA ALA A 48 -9.31 16.42 24.01
C ALA A 48 -8.30 15.97 22.93
N ASP A 49 -8.13 14.65 22.74
CA ASP A 49 -7.13 14.10 21.82
C ASP A 49 -7.70 13.76 20.44
N LYS A 50 -9.04 13.66 20.34
CA LYS A 50 -9.73 13.23 19.10
C LYS A 50 -9.45 14.14 17.93
N GLU A 51 -9.51 15.46 18.14
CA GLU A 51 -9.35 16.42 17.04
C GLU A 51 -7.99 16.25 16.36
N PHE A 52 -6.91 16.17 17.16
CA PHE A 52 -5.57 15.93 16.65
C PHE A 52 -5.46 14.55 15.97
N LEU A 53 -5.91 13.48 16.61
CA LEU A 53 -5.81 12.11 16.09
C LEU A 53 -6.70 11.84 14.86
N VAL A 54 -7.64 12.73 14.55
CA VAL A 54 -8.42 12.69 13.30
C VAL A 54 -7.75 13.55 12.24
N GLN A 55 -7.41 14.81 12.54
CA GLN A 55 -6.85 15.74 11.55
C GLN A 55 -5.46 15.29 11.05
N PHE A 56 -4.59 14.83 11.96
CA PHE A 56 -3.24 14.41 11.63
C PHE A 56 -3.20 13.31 10.55
N PRO A 57 -3.85 12.14 10.71
CA PRO A 57 -3.84 11.11 9.68
C PRO A 57 -4.64 11.48 8.44
N LEU A 58 -5.63 12.39 8.50
CA LEU A 58 -6.30 12.88 7.29
C LEU A 58 -5.34 13.68 6.41
N ILE A 59 -4.57 14.60 7.01
CA ILE A 59 -3.61 15.43 6.28
C ILE A 59 -2.43 14.58 5.82
N MET A 60 -1.77 13.88 6.75
CA MET A 60 -0.57 13.10 6.44
C MET A 60 -0.87 11.83 5.64
N GLY A 61 -1.99 11.17 5.91
CA GLY A 61 -2.47 10.03 5.13
C GLY A 61 -2.87 10.45 3.71
N GLY A 62 -3.47 11.62 3.52
CA GLY A 62 -3.76 12.16 2.19
C GLY A 62 -2.48 12.33 1.35
N TRP A 63 -1.43 12.94 1.93
CA TRP A 63 -0.12 13.05 1.26
C TRP A 63 0.55 11.69 1.04
N THR A 64 0.40 10.77 1.99
CA THR A 64 0.90 9.39 1.88
C THR A 64 0.30 8.70 0.65
N VAL A 65 -1.02 8.80 0.44
CA VAL A 65 -1.68 8.23 -0.74
C VAL A 65 -1.12 8.84 -2.03
N ALA A 66 -0.97 10.16 -2.10
CA ALA A 66 -0.42 10.82 -3.29
C ALA A 66 1.00 10.34 -3.63
N ILE A 67 1.87 10.21 -2.62
CA ILE A 67 3.24 9.73 -2.77
C ILE A 67 3.27 8.26 -3.21
N VAL A 68 2.43 7.41 -2.61
CA VAL A 68 2.35 5.98 -2.94
C VAL A 68 1.85 5.78 -4.36
N VAL A 69 0.82 6.51 -4.79
CA VAL A 69 0.31 6.46 -6.16
C VAL A 69 1.40 6.88 -7.15
N PHE A 70 2.11 7.99 -6.86
CA PHE A 70 3.23 8.43 -7.69
C PHE A 70 4.32 7.35 -7.79
N ALA A 71 4.76 6.81 -6.64
CA ALA A 71 5.78 5.76 -6.59
C ALA A 71 5.36 4.51 -7.38
N MET A 72 4.10 4.09 -7.26
CA MET A 72 3.54 2.97 -8.02
C MET A 72 3.58 3.22 -9.52
N VAL A 73 3.10 4.39 -9.98
CA VAL A 73 3.09 4.75 -11.41
C VAL A 73 4.51 4.80 -11.96
N SER A 74 5.45 5.45 -11.26
CA SER A 74 6.86 5.52 -11.68
C SER A 74 7.50 4.14 -11.75
N THR A 75 7.27 3.29 -10.76
CA THR A 75 7.86 1.95 -10.69
C THR A 75 7.31 1.04 -11.77
N ILE A 76 5.99 1.04 -11.98
CA ILE A 76 5.34 0.31 -13.08
C ILE A 76 5.86 0.80 -14.43
N GLY A 77 6.01 2.12 -14.61
CA GLY A 77 6.56 2.71 -15.84
C GLY A 77 7.98 2.21 -16.15
N VAL A 78 8.85 2.17 -15.14
CA VAL A 78 10.22 1.63 -15.28
C VAL A 78 10.19 0.13 -15.58
N ALA A 79 9.38 -0.65 -14.86
CA ALA A 79 9.24 -2.08 -15.08
C ALA A 79 8.74 -2.41 -16.49
N LEU A 80 7.83 -1.59 -17.02
CA LEU A 80 7.28 -1.74 -18.36
C LEU A 80 8.33 -1.41 -19.45
N GLY A 81 9.16 -0.40 -19.22
CA GLY A 81 10.28 -0.05 -20.10
C GLY A 81 11.28 -1.20 -20.26
N GLY A 82 11.57 -1.93 -19.19
CA GLY A 82 12.44 -3.12 -19.23
C GLY A 82 11.85 -4.32 -19.98
N ARG A 83 10.54 -4.34 -20.24
CA ARG A 83 9.81 -5.43 -20.92
C ARG A 83 9.30 -5.05 -22.32
N ALA A 84 9.70 -3.91 -22.87
CA ALA A 84 9.21 -3.42 -24.15
C ALA A 84 9.41 -4.40 -25.31
N GLY A 85 10.53 -5.14 -25.34
CA GLY A 85 10.82 -6.14 -26.38
C GLY A 85 9.88 -7.35 -26.33
N GLU A 86 9.55 -7.84 -25.13
CA GLU A 86 8.59 -8.94 -24.96
C GLU A 86 7.19 -8.51 -25.41
N ILE A 87 6.76 -7.32 -24.99
CA ILE A 87 5.45 -6.76 -25.37
C ILE A 87 5.37 -6.57 -26.89
N ALA A 88 6.45 -6.10 -27.53
CA ALA A 88 6.51 -6.00 -28.99
C ALA A 88 6.38 -7.38 -29.65
N GLY A 89 7.04 -8.41 -29.13
CA GLY A 89 6.92 -9.79 -29.60
C GLY A 89 5.48 -10.33 -29.54
N ILE A 90 4.79 -10.15 -28.42
CA ILE A 90 3.40 -10.61 -28.26
C ILE A 90 2.46 -9.85 -29.21
N ARG A 91 2.72 -8.56 -29.45
CA ARG A 91 1.98 -7.75 -30.42
C ARG A 91 2.20 -8.20 -31.87
N LEU A 92 3.40 -8.68 -32.22
CA LEU A 92 3.68 -9.25 -33.56
C LEU A 92 2.88 -10.54 -33.83
N VAL A 93 2.53 -11.29 -32.78
CA VAL A 93 1.67 -12.48 -32.86
C VAL A 93 0.17 -12.12 -32.79
N GLY A 94 -0.16 -10.82 -32.81
CA GLY A 94 -1.54 -10.32 -32.93
C GLY A 94 -2.20 -9.85 -31.64
N ALA A 95 -1.46 -9.72 -30.52
CA ALA A 95 -2.05 -9.17 -29.32
C ALA A 95 -2.38 -7.67 -29.46
N THR A 96 -3.57 -7.30 -29.01
CA THR A 96 -4.06 -5.93 -28.99
C THR A 96 -3.51 -5.15 -27.78
N PRO A 97 -3.40 -3.82 -27.85
CA PRO A 97 -2.97 -2.99 -26.71
C PRO A 97 -3.81 -3.21 -25.44
N ARG A 98 -5.13 -3.41 -25.61
CA ARG A 98 -6.05 -3.68 -24.50
C ARG A 98 -5.75 -5.02 -23.81
N GLN A 99 -5.35 -6.05 -24.55
CA GLN A 99 -4.96 -7.34 -23.96
C GLN A 99 -3.69 -7.23 -23.12
N VAL A 100 -2.70 -6.46 -23.60
CA VAL A 100 -1.47 -6.20 -22.84
C VAL A 100 -1.77 -5.40 -21.57
N GLN A 101 -2.58 -4.34 -21.65
CA GLN A 101 -3.00 -3.57 -20.49
C GLN A 101 -3.71 -4.43 -19.44
N ARG A 102 -4.65 -5.28 -19.88
CA ARG A 102 -5.39 -6.17 -18.97
C ARG A 102 -4.46 -7.19 -18.30
N MET A 103 -3.48 -7.73 -19.02
CA MET A 103 -2.47 -8.63 -18.46
C MET A 103 -1.67 -7.94 -17.35
N LEU A 104 -1.19 -6.71 -17.59
CA LEU A 104 -0.42 -5.94 -16.61
C LEU A 104 -1.23 -5.58 -15.37
N VAL A 105 -2.52 -5.23 -15.55
CA VAL A 105 -3.43 -4.98 -14.42
C VAL A 105 -3.60 -6.23 -13.58
N VAL A 106 -3.79 -7.40 -14.19
CA VAL A 106 -3.91 -8.67 -13.48
C VAL A 106 -2.60 -9.05 -12.76
N GLU A 107 -1.44 -8.85 -13.39
CA GLU A 107 -0.14 -9.10 -12.77
C GLU A 107 0.06 -8.20 -11.55
N THR A 108 -0.21 -6.90 -11.69
CA THR A 108 -0.10 -5.93 -10.59
C THR A 108 -1.08 -6.25 -9.47
N ALA A 109 -2.33 -6.56 -9.80
CA ALA A 109 -3.35 -6.94 -8.81
C ALA A 109 -2.96 -8.21 -8.06
N ALA A 110 -2.39 -9.22 -8.74
CA ALA A 110 -1.89 -10.43 -8.08
C ALA A 110 -0.73 -10.12 -7.13
N VAL A 111 0.21 -9.28 -7.54
CA VAL A 111 1.32 -8.84 -6.67
C VAL A 111 0.81 -8.06 -5.45
N THR A 112 -0.09 -7.09 -5.64
CA THR A 112 -0.69 -6.32 -4.54
C THR A 112 -1.48 -7.21 -3.60
N ALA A 113 -2.24 -8.17 -4.12
CA ALA A 113 -2.99 -9.13 -3.30
C ALA A 113 -2.08 -10.00 -2.42
N LEU A 114 -0.91 -10.39 -2.92
CA LEU A 114 0.08 -11.16 -2.14
C LEU A 114 0.65 -10.36 -0.97
N VAL A 115 0.83 -9.04 -1.13
CA VAL A 115 1.39 -8.17 -0.10
C VAL A 115 0.33 -7.53 0.81
N ALA A 116 -0.96 -7.67 0.49
CA ALA A 116 -2.07 -7.09 1.23
C ALA A 116 -2.07 -7.48 2.72
N LEU A 117 -1.96 -8.78 3.02
CA LEU A 117 -1.95 -9.29 4.40
C LEU A 117 -0.72 -8.84 5.21
N PRO A 118 0.53 -9.03 4.75
CA PRO A 118 1.69 -8.52 5.48
C PRO A 118 1.69 -6.99 5.54
N GLY A 119 1.16 -6.32 4.52
CA GLY A 119 0.98 -4.87 4.49
C GLY A 119 0.00 -4.38 5.57
N LEU A 120 -1.14 -5.04 5.72
CA LEU A 120 -2.09 -4.77 6.80
C LEU A 120 -1.44 -4.96 8.17
N GLY A 121 -0.75 -6.09 8.38
CA GLY A 121 -0.04 -6.38 9.62
C GLY A 121 1.01 -5.32 9.94
N GLY A 122 1.83 -4.94 8.95
CA GLY A 122 2.78 -3.85 9.07
C GLY A 122 2.12 -2.50 9.33
N GLY A 123 0.95 -2.23 8.72
CA GLY A 123 0.15 -1.04 8.97
C GLY A 123 -0.30 -0.93 10.43
N TYR A 124 -0.77 -2.02 11.03
CA TYR A 124 -1.09 -2.04 12.46
C TYR A 124 0.13 -1.74 13.34
N LEU A 125 1.31 -2.28 13.00
CA LEU A 125 2.55 -2.02 13.72
C LEU A 125 2.99 -0.56 13.60
N VAL A 126 2.94 0.00 12.38
CA VAL A 126 3.27 1.41 12.13
C VAL A 126 2.28 2.34 12.83
N GLY A 127 0.98 2.05 12.76
CA GLY A 127 -0.04 2.82 13.47
C GLY A 127 0.19 2.84 14.99
N ALA A 128 0.53 1.69 15.58
CA ALA A 128 0.88 1.59 16.99
C ALA A 128 2.13 2.41 17.34
N ALA A 129 3.16 2.34 16.50
CA ALA A 129 4.40 3.11 16.68
C ALA A 129 4.15 4.62 16.57
N VAL A 130 3.32 5.05 15.62
CA VAL A 130 2.96 6.47 15.43
C VAL A 130 2.16 6.99 16.62
N VAL A 131 1.12 6.28 17.07
CA VAL A 131 0.35 6.68 18.26
C VAL A 131 1.24 6.69 19.51
N GLY A 132 2.12 5.71 19.66
CA GLY A 132 3.12 5.68 20.73
C GLY A 132 4.06 6.89 20.69
N GLY A 133 4.53 7.28 19.51
CA GLY A 133 5.37 8.46 19.30
C GLY A 133 4.65 9.77 19.60
N ILE A 134 3.39 9.91 19.16
CA ILE A 134 2.52 11.06 19.46
C ILE A 134 2.35 11.22 20.98
N ARG A 135 2.08 10.11 21.68
CA ARG A 135 1.94 10.10 23.14
C ARG A 135 3.26 10.45 23.83
N ALA A 136 4.38 9.89 23.37
CA ALA A 136 5.71 10.17 23.93
C ALA A 136 6.12 11.63 23.75
N ALA A 137 5.66 12.28 22.67
CA ALA A 137 5.85 13.71 22.43
C ALA A 137 4.93 14.62 23.27
N GLY A 138 4.03 14.05 24.09
CA GLY A 138 3.08 14.81 24.91
C GLY A 138 1.95 15.48 24.13
N LEU A 139 1.72 15.06 22.87
CA LEU A 139 0.66 15.60 22.02
C LEU A 139 -0.73 15.03 22.35
N THR A 140 -0.79 13.95 23.13
CA THR A 140 -2.02 13.31 23.62
C THR A 140 -1.87 12.87 25.08
N GLY A 141 -2.99 12.71 25.76
CA GLY A 141 -3.04 12.29 27.15
C GLY A 141 -2.58 10.85 27.39
N ALA A 142 -2.11 10.56 28.60
CA ALA A 142 -1.62 9.23 28.97
C ALA A 142 -2.69 8.11 28.93
N ALA A 143 -3.97 8.49 28.96
CA ALA A 143 -5.10 7.57 28.86
C ALA A 143 -5.39 7.10 27.42
N THR A 144 -4.75 7.71 26.43
CA THR A 144 -5.01 7.39 25.02
C THR A 144 -4.29 6.11 24.61
N GLY A 145 -5.07 5.04 24.54
CA GLY A 145 -4.65 3.73 24.06
C GLY A 145 -4.75 3.61 22.55
N TYR A 146 -3.93 2.73 21.96
CA TYR A 146 -4.04 2.37 20.55
C TYR A 146 -5.29 1.52 20.33
N ALA A 147 -6.27 2.05 19.59
CA ALA A 147 -7.57 1.42 19.35
C ALA A 147 -8.00 1.59 17.88
N PRO A 148 -7.24 1.02 16.94
CA PRO A 148 -7.43 1.25 15.49
C PRO A 148 -8.71 0.66 14.89
N GLY A 149 -9.34 -0.30 15.58
CA GLY A 149 -10.43 -1.11 15.01
C GLY A 149 -9.97 -1.97 13.83
N LEU A 150 -10.92 -2.58 13.12
CA LEU A 150 -10.65 -3.43 11.95
C LEU A 150 -11.04 -2.74 10.64
N ALA A 151 -12.15 -2.01 10.60
CA ALA A 151 -12.73 -1.51 9.36
C ALA A 151 -11.83 -0.51 8.62
N LEU A 152 -11.28 0.48 9.32
CA LEU A 152 -10.49 1.55 8.69
C LEU A 152 -9.14 1.05 8.17
N PRO A 153 -8.33 0.29 8.93
CA PRO A 153 -7.10 -0.30 8.40
C PRO A 153 -7.35 -1.21 7.19
N LEU A 154 -8.43 -1.99 7.18
CA LEU A 154 -8.81 -2.83 6.03
C LEU A 154 -9.13 -1.98 4.78
N LEU A 155 -9.80 -0.84 4.94
CA LEU A 155 -10.02 0.10 3.83
C LEU A 155 -8.71 0.68 3.28
N GLY A 156 -7.66 0.80 4.11
CA GLY A 156 -6.34 1.24 3.65
C GLY A 156 -5.56 0.20 2.85
N VAL A 157 -6.05 -1.03 2.75
CA VAL A 157 -5.46 -2.13 1.97
C VAL A 157 -6.12 -2.30 0.60
N ALA A 158 -7.37 -1.85 0.46
CA ALA A 158 -8.16 -1.92 -0.77
C ALA A 158 -7.72 -0.85 -1.79
#